data_AF-A0A8S2TYW4-F1
#
_entry.id   AF-A0A8S2TYW4-F1
#
_cell.length_a   1.000
_cell.length_b   1.000
_cell.length_c   1.000
_cell.angle_alpha   90.00
_cell.angle_beta   90.00
_cell.angle_gamma   90.00
#
_symmetry.space_group_name_H-M   'P 1'
#
loop_
_entity.id
_entity.type
_entity.pdbx_description
1 polymer ?
#
loop_
_entity_poly.entity_id
_entity_poly.type
_entity_poly.pdbx_seq_one_letter_code
_entity_poly.pdbx_strand_id
1 'polypeptide(L)'
;MVVDYKKLNNITIKDNHPLPNMEQTIQVLGNGYQFFSKFDMKSGFWQIPIEEEDRHKTAFITPEGLYEWNVLAQGLNNSPP
;
A
#
# COMPACT_ATOMS: atom_id res chain seq x y z
N MET A 1 -7.99 13.15 5.93
CA MET A 1 -7.57 13.92 4.76
C MET A 1 -7.49 12.97 3.58
N VAL A 2 -8.08 13.32 2.44
CA VAL A 2 -8.06 12.48 1.23
C VAL A 2 -7.39 13.31 0.14
N VAL A 3 -6.32 12.77 -0.44
CA VAL A 3 -5.58 13.41 -1.53
C VAL A 3 -5.98 12.73 -2.84
N ASP A 4 -6.31 13.53 -3.86
CA ASP A 4 -6.67 12.99 -5.18
C ASP A 4 -5.40 12.68 -6.00
N TYR A 5 -4.97 11.43 -5.96
CA TYR A 5 -3.86 10.92 -6.75
C TYR A 5 -4.25 10.39 -8.14
N LYS A 6 -5.49 10.59 -8.64
CA LYS A 6 -5.91 10.02 -9.94
C LYS A 6 -4.96 10.36 -11.09
N LYS A 7 -4.51 11.62 -11.17
CA LYS A 7 -3.56 12.06 -12.21
C LYS A 7 -2.21 11.37 -12.10
N LEU A 8 -1.69 11.26 -10.87
CA LEU A 8 -0.45 10.56 -10.59
C LEU A 8 -0.57 9.07 -10.93
N ASN A 9 -1.65 8.42 -10.46
CA ASN A 9 -1.91 7.01 -10.69
C ASN A 9 -2.01 6.63 -12.17
N ASN A 10 -2.47 7.54 -13.03
CA ASN A 10 -2.56 7.32 -14.47
C ASN A 10 -1.20 7.28 -15.17
N ILE A 11 -0.17 7.93 -14.62
CA ILE A 11 1.18 7.96 -15.18
C ILE A 11 2.13 6.97 -14.46
N THR A 12 1.74 6.49 -13.29
CA THR A 12 2.50 5.49 -12.53
C THR A 12 2.40 4.10 -13.17
N ILE A 13 3.56 3.46 -13.35
CA ILE A 13 3.62 2.06 -13.79
C ILE A 13 3.04 1.18 -12.68
N LYS A 14 2.03 0.37 -13.04
CA LYS A 14 1.36 -0.54 -12.11
C LYS A 14 2.29 -1.69 -11.73
N ASP A 15 2.50 -1.87 -10.44
CA ASP A 15 3.10 -3.09 -9.91
C ASP A 15 2.01 -4.16 -9.76
N ASN A 16 2.03 -5.15 -10.65
CA ASN A 16 1.13 -6.29 -10.57
C ASN A 16 1.74 -7.34 -9.65
N HIS A 17 1.63 -7.13 -8.34
CA HIS A 17 1.92 -8.17 -7.37
C HIS A 17 0.74 -9.16 -7.32
N PRO A 18 0.90 -10.41 -7.80
CA PRO A 18 -0.20 -11.36 -7.80
C PRO A 18 -0.54 -11.75 -6.36
N LEU A 19 -1.72 -11.36 -5.90
CA LEU A 19 -2.26 -11.89 -4.65
C LEU A 19 -2.55 -13.38 -4.85
N PRO A 20 -2.12 -14.25 -3.91
CA PRO A 20 -2.39 -15.67 -4.01
C PRO A 20 -3.91 -15.91 -3.98
N ASN A 21 -4.37 -16.89 -4.76
CA ASN A 21 -5.77 -17.28 -4.71
C ASN A 21 -6.11 -17.77 -3.29
N MET A 22 -7.26 -17.35 -2.76
CA MET A 22 -7.74 -17.76 -1.44
C MET A 22 -7.76 -19.29 -1.30
N GLU A 23 -8.23 -20.02 -2.31
CA GLU A 23 -8.33 -21.48 -2.25
C GLU A 23 -6.95 -22.14 -2.22
N GLN A 24 -6.00 -21.62 -3.00
CA GLN A 24 -4.60 -22.06 -2.97
C GLN A 24 -3.96 -21.78 -1.60
N THR A 25 -4.25 -20.61 -1.03
CA THR A 25 -3.72 -20.21 0.29
C THR A 25 -4.23 -21.13 1.39
N ILE A 26 -5.52 -21.50 1.35
CA ILE A 26 -6.14 -22.42 2.30
C ILE A 26 -5.59 -23.84 2.12
N GLN A 27 -5.40 -24.32 0.88
CA GLN A 27 -4.82 -25.63 0.63
C GLN A 27 -3.39 -25.76 1.18
N VAL A 28 -2.57 -24.71 1.05
CA VAL A 28 -1.21 -24.67 1.64
C VAL A 28 -1.25 -24.73 3.17
N LEU A 29 -2.25 -24.10 3.78
CA LEU A 29 -2.43 -24.08 5.24
C LEU A 29 -3.14 -25.32 5.81
N GLY A 30 -3.90 -26.05 4.98
CA GLY A 30 -4.89 -27.04 5.44
C GLY A 30 -4.35 -28.40 5.86
N ASN A 31 -3.10 -28.74 5.54
CA ASN A 31 -2.57 -30.08 5.80
C ASN A 31 -1.60 -30.10 6.98
N GLY A 32 -2.05 -30.67 8.11
CA GLY A 32 -1.17 -31.14 9.21
C GLY A 32 -0.95 -30.17 10.37
N TYR A 33 -1.48 -28.94 10.33
CA TYR A 33 -1.35 -27.97 11.42
C TYR A 33 -2.55 -28.03 12.38
N GLN A 34 -2.29 -28.06 13.69
CA GLN A 34 -3.33 -28.09 14.74
C GLN A 34 -3.67 -26.71 15.30
N PHE A 35 -2.79 -25.72 15.12
CA PHE A 35 -2.92 -24.38 15.67
C PHE A 35 -2.57 -23.34 14.61
N PHE A 36 -3.36 -22.27 14.55
CA PHE A 36 -3.15 -21.15 13.66
C PHE A 36 -3.14 -19.84 14.46
N SER A 37 -2.34 -18.88 14.02
CA SER A 37 -2.34 -17.52 14.56
C SER A 37 -2.32 -16.55 13.40
N LYS A 38 -3.18 -15.53 13.46
CA LYS A 38 -3.27 -14.47 12.46
C LYS A 38 -2.79 -13.17 13.08
N PHE A 39 -1.91 -12.48 12.37
CA PHE A 39 -1.46 -11.14 12.71
C PHE A 39 -2.00 -10.14 11.70
N ASP A 40 -2.41 -8.97 12.18
CA ASP A 40 -2.85 -7.85 11.35
C ASP A 40 -1.92 -6.67 11.61
N MET A 41 -1.42 -6.06 10.53
CA MET A 41 -0.60 -4.85 10.62
C MET A 41 -1.50 -3.64 10.67
N LYS A 42 -1.73 -3.10 11.88
CA LYS A 42 -2.49 -1.86 12.05
C LYS A 42 -1.86 -0.75 11.24
N SER A 43 -2.64 -0.13 10.35
CA SER A 43 -2.18 1.02 9.57
C SER A 43 -0.94 0.71 8.70
N GLY A 44 -0.86 -0.50 8.12
CA GLY A 44 0.31 -1.00 7.38
C GLY A 44 0.85 -0.07 6.29
N PHE A 45 -0.01 0.68 5.60
CA PHE A 45 0.42 1.71 4.63
C PHE A 45 1.44 2.69 5.21
N TRP A 46 1.14 3.22 6.40
CA TRP A 46 1.95 4.25 7.03
C TRP A 46 3.28 3.73 7.60
N GLN A 47 3.51 2.42 7.53
CA GLN A 47 4.75 1.79 7.99
C GLN A 47 5.76 1.58 6.85
N ILE A 48 5.31 1.68 5.59
CA ILE A 48 6.17 1.45 4.43
C ILE A 48 6.81 2.79 4.02
N PRO A 49 8.15 2.94 4.06
CA PRO A 49 8.80 4.17 3.63
C PRO A 49 8.70 4.36 2.11
N ILE A 50 8.58 5.61 1.68
CA ILE A 50 8.76 6.00 0.27
C ILE A 50 10.23 6.37 0.06
N GLU A 51 10.80 5.86 -1.02
CA GLU A 51 12.14 6.21 -1.49
C GLU A 51 12.29 7.73 -1.61
N GLU A 52 13.42 8.27 -1.14
CA GLU A 52 13.62 9.73 -1.06
C GLU A 52 13.44 10.44 -2.40
N GLU A 53 13.87 9.79 -3.48
CA GLU A 53 13.75 10.28 -4.85
C GLU A 53 12.30 10.38 -5.32
N ASP A 54 11.37 9.63 -4.72
CA ASP A 54 9.96 9.55 -5.14
C ASP A 54 8.99 10.32 -4.24
N ARG A 55 9.43 10.83 -3.07
CA ARG A 55 8.55 11.54 -2.11
C ARG A 55 7.84 12.72 -2.73
N HIS A 56 8.55 13.51 -3.54
CA HIS A 56 8.02 14.69 -4.23
C HIS A 56 6.81 14.38 -5.13
N LYS A 57 6.70 13.15 -5.66
CA LYS A 57 5.56 12.71 -6.48
C LYS A 57 4.27 12.64 -5.67
N THR A 58 4.38 12.46 -4.36
CA THR A 58 3.25 12.34 -3.43
C THR A 58 2.82 13.66 -2.81
N ALA A 59 3.42 14.77 -3.24
CA ALA A 59 3.15 16.09 -2.69
C ALA A 59 1.67 16.50 -2.84
N PHE A 60 1.15 17.19 -1.83
CA PHE A 60 -0.20 17.68 -1.74
C PHE A 60 -0.24 19.07 -1.11
N ILE A 61 -1.23 19.86 -1.49
CA ILE A 61 -1.39 21.24 -1.03
C ILE A 61 -2.48 21.29 0.05
N THR A 62 -2.17 21.94 1.16
CA THR A 62 -3.12 22.37 2.18
C THR A 62 -3.19 23.91 2.18
N PRO A 63 -4.16 24.53 2.86
CA PRO A 63 -4.18 25.98 3.05
C PRO A 63 -2.92 26.54 3.72
N GLU A 64 -2.18 25.70 4.45
CA GLU A 64 -0.99 26.07 5.23
C GLU A 64 0.31 25.87 4.46
N GLY A 65 0.31 25.11 3.36
CA GLY A 65 1.50 24.90 2.55
C GLY A 65 1.46 23.66 1.67
N LEU A 66 2.61 23.39 1.05
CA LEU A 66 2.87 22.17 0.29
C LEU A 66 3.56 21.16 1.20
N TYR A 67 3.03 19.94 1.24
CA TYR A 67 3.56 18.84 2.04
C TYR A 67 3.74 17.62 1.16
N GLU A 68 4.61 16.69 1.57
CA GLU A 68 4.82 15.41 0.92
C GLU A 68 4.83 14.27 1.93
N TRP A 69 4.64 13.03 1.48
CA TRP A 69 4.67 11.88 2.36
C TRP A 69 6.06 11.23 2.37
N ASN A 70 6.53 10.91 3.58
CA ASN A 70 7.72 10.07 3.77
C ASN A 70 7.40 8.57 3.75
N VAL A 71 6.12 8.23 3.86
CA VAL A 71 5.60 6.88 3.96
C VAL A 71 4.44 6.68 2.99
N LEU A 72 4.13 5.44 2.65
CA LEU A 72 3.17 5.09 1.64
C LEU A 72 1.77 5.60 2.00
N ALA A 73 1.26 6.54 1.22
CA ALA A 73 -0.05 7.13 1.41
C ALA A 73 -1.16 6.25 0.85
N GLN A 74 -2.35 6.38 1.43
CA GLN A 74 -3.55 5.77 0.87
C GLN A 74 -3.94 6.48 -0.44
N GLY A 75 -4.37 5.69 -1.42
CA GLY A 75 -4.83 6.19 -2.72
C GLY A 75 -3.79 6.19 -3.84
N LEU A 76 -2.55 5.76 -3.59
CA LEU A 76 -1.55 5.49 -4.63
C LEU A 76 -1.82 4.14 -5.30
N ASN A 77 -1.57 4.05 -6.61
CA ASN A 77 -1.87 2.88 -7.44
C ASN A 77 -1.13 1.61 -7.01
N ASN A 78 0.09 1.75 -6.47
CA ASN A 78 0.95 0.65 -6.03
C ASN A 78 0.90 0.46 -4.50
N SER A 79 0.00 1.14 -3.80
CA SER A 79 -0.29 0.79 -2.42
C SER A 79 -1.01 -0.56 -2.39
N PRO A 80 -0.64 -1.49 -1.48
CA PRO A 80 -1.35 -2.77 -1.35
C PRO A 80 -2.87 -2.55 -1.19
N PRO A 81 -3.74 -3.40 -1.75
CA PRO A 81 -5.18 -3.29 -1.50
C PRO A 81 -5.55 -3.64 -0.05
#